data_AF-A0A9N7AID8-F1
#
_entry.id   AF-A0A9N7AID8-F1
#
_cell.length_a   1.000
_cell.length_b   1.000
_cell.length_c   1.000
_cell.angle_alpha   90.00
_cell.angle_beta   90.00
_cell.angle_gamma   90.00
#
_symmetry.space_group_name_H-M   'P 1'
#
loop_
_entity.id
_entity.type
_entity.pdbx_description
1 polymer ?
#
loop_
_entity_poly.entity_id
_entity_poly.type
_entity_poly.pdbx_seq_one_letter_code
_entity_poly.pdbx_strand_id
1 'polypeptide(L)'
;MARKRSRSRSRSGGGISRRSVLLLLGVGTASATGAYTTGAFDSVSGDRSIGVDTAGDDTALLGVDTEDRSGTDGETITLLELTNQFGQPIESIDAEVVGGSDGPVDPNSLRTPIGLAPGESGVVEADLSCETSRDTTVEVAVTVTGADQSVDLTRSVDVSCTVPDRGVCAPRTPSGCTDAEFPPWGGTDCSVVIDTTGEVSERIGGGIEVGGAVDIRTDSAVDITHRGSVGDYFGIDTDGEIAFSMGGGATVGGPLQLSTPDEVTADISGSVAGGFCADEAGNLTVTVGRGGSVGGPMSLTSNDEVTVDLNGNASVGPLSIEASSEVDVSLGGGSEIDGDIDIETPDGVNLTLDGNERIRGDVLITSEDEVGIELSGSSTIEGDVTIDTPGEVEIELGGRSSIGGDVTVTNEDEVGIELGGSSSIGGGATVTSEGEVAIELGGRSSVGGDVAIDTSDEASVSDCTAVVGSVTPQSACGG
;
A
#
# COMPACT_ATOMS: atom_id res chain seq x y z
N MET A 1 10.08 -21.89 44.72
CA MET A 1 9.90 -23.21 45.40
C MET A 1 9.32 -24.19 44.39
N ALA A 2 9.78 -25.45 44.35
CA ALA A 2 9.36 -26.41 43.33
C ALA A 2 8.19 -27.31 43.78
N ARG A 3 7.29 -27.69 42.85
CA ARG A 3 6.48 -28.92 42.96
C ARG A 3 5.93 -29.40 41.61
N LYS A 4 6.52 -30.48 41.08
CA LYS A 4 5.92 -31.33 40.03
C LYS A 4 4.63 -31.99 40.54
N ARG A 5 3.60 -32.10 39.69
CA ARG A 5 2.65 -33.23 39.68
C ARG A 5 2.28 -33.63 38.25
N SER A 6 1.91 -34.89 38.07
CA SER A 6 1.77 -35.62 36.81
C SER A 6 0.52 -36.50 36.83
N ARG A 7 0.13 -37.06 35.66
CA ARG A 7 -0.96 -38.03 35.37
C ARG A 7 -2.27 -37.36 34.89
N SER A 8 -3.08 -37.94 33.99
CA SER A 8 -3.03 -39.25 33.31
C SER A 8 -3.83 -39.28 32.00
N ARG A 9 -3.58 -40.29 31.13
CA ARG A 9 -4.31 -40.56 29.88
C ARG A 9 -5.51 -41.50 30.06
N SER A 10 -6.54 -41.32 29.23
CA SER A 10 -7.55 -42.31 28.78
C SER A 10 -8.08 -41.80 27.42
N ARG A 11 -8.13 -42.51 26.28
CA ARG A 11 -8.15 -43.94 25.89
C ARG A 11 -9.51 -44.66 26.00
N SER A 12 -10.22 -44.66 24.88
CA SER A 12 -11.16 -45.69 24.39
C SER A 12 -11.04 -45.70 22.85
N GLY A 13 -11.23 -46.77 22.06
CA GLY A 13 -11.40 -48.20 22.31
C GLY A 13 -11.84 -48.84 20.96
N GLY A 14 -10.98 -49.61 20.25
CA GLY A 14 -11.05 -51.08 20.16
C GLY A 14 -12.06 -51.58 19.09
N GLY A 15 -11.65 -52.10 17.92
CA GLY A 15 -11.31 -53.52 17.66
C GLY A 15 -12.24 -54.11 16.57
N ILE A 16 -12.14 -55.34 16.02
CA ILE A 16 -11.15 -56.43 15.99
C ILE A 16 -11.51 -57.30 14.73
N SER A 17 -10.68 -57.37 13.68
CA SER A 17 -9.66 -58.42 13.38
C SER A 17 -10.13 -59.75 12.74
N ARG A 18 -9.26 -60.31 11.88
CA ARG A 18 -9.07 -61.73 11.44
C ARG A 18 -9.68 -62.26 10.13
N ARG A 19 -8.76 -62.46 9.17
CA ARG A 19 -8.74 -63.55 8.17
C ARG A 19 -8.88 -64.93 8.84
N SER A 20 -9.52 -65.90 8.15
CA SER A 20 -9.09 -67.32 7.99
C SER A 20 -10.15 -68.12 7.20
N VAL A 21 -9.86 -68.68 6.02
CA VAL A 21 -9.30 -70.03 5.72
C VAL A 21 -10.39 -71.00 5.22
N LEU A 22 -10.25 -71.50 3.98
CA LEU A 22 -10.24 -72.94 3.63
C LEU A 22 -10.12 -73.17 2.11
N LEU A 23 -9.50 -74.30 1.73
CA LEU A 23 -9.18 -74.73 0.37
C LEU A 23 -9.23 -76.28 0.32
N LEU A 24 -9.41 -76.86 -0.87
CA LEU A 24 -9.28 -78.28 -1.28
C LEU A 24 -10.46 -79.26 -1.06
N LEU A 25 -10.86 -79.86 -2.20
CA LEU A 25 -11.17 -81.28 -2.55
C LEU A 25 -12.13 -81.27 -3.76
N GLY A 26 -12.12 -82.15 -4.78
CA GLY A 26 -11.22 -83.27 -5.11
C GLY A 26 -11.93 -84.36 -5.94
N VAL A 27 -11.71 -84.39 -7.27
CA VAL A 27 -11.76 -85.54 -8.23
C VAL A 27 -12.89 -86.62 -8.14
N GLY A 28 -13.60 -86.93 -9.25
CA GLY A 28 -14.13 -88.31 -9.46
C GLY A 28 -15.32 -88.61 -10.42
N THR A 29 -15.01 -88.89 -11.70
CA THR A 29 -15.62 -89.97 -12.58
C THR A 29 -17.14 -90.19 -12.81
N ALA A 30 -17.58 -89.88 -14.04
CA ALA A 30 -18.16 -90.78 -15.08
C ALA A 30 -19.62 -91.37 -15.05
N SER A 31 -20.28 -91.26 -16.24
CA SER A 31 -21.40 -92.07 -16.80
C SER A 31 -22.84 -91.80 -16.27
N ALA A 32 -23.96 -91.82 -17.06
CA ALA A 32 -24.18 -92.07 -18.49
C ALA A 32 -25.47 -91.42 -19.09
N THR A 33 -25.47 -91.22 -20.43
CA THR A 33 -26.62 -91.19 -21.39
C THR A 33 -27.79 -90.18 -21.31
N GLY A 34 -27.78 -89.24 -22.27
CA GLY A 34 -28.90 -88.96 -23.20
C GLY A 34 -29.82 -87.75 -22.93
N ALA A 35 -30.40 -87.07 -23.94
CA ALA A 35 -30.12 -87.00 -25.38
C ALA A 35 -30.91 -85.82 -26.05
N TYR A 36 -30.30 -85.14 -27.04
CA TYR A 36 -30.89 -84.07 -27.90
C TYR A 36 -31.32 -82.78 -27.15
N THR A 37 -31.33 -81.56 -27.71
CA THR A 37 -31.38 -81.08 -29.11
C THR A 37 -30.43 -79.89 -29.38
N THR A 38 -30.18 -79.60 -30.66
CA THR A 38 -29.27 -78.57 -31.20
C THR A 38 -29.83 -77.14 -31.16
N GLY A 39 -28.94 -76.13 -31.04
CA GLY A 39 -29.27 -74.72 -31.28
C GLY A 39 -28.15 -73.76 -30.84
N ALA A 40 -27.08 -73.65 -31.64
CA ALA A 40 -25.93 -72.82 -31.29
C ALA A 40 -26.06 -71.38 -31.82
N PHE A 41 -25.86 -70.40 -30.93
CA PHE A 41 -25.23 -69.12 -31.25
C PHE A 41 -24.34 -68.74 -30.05
N ASP A 42 -23.05 -68.54 -30.30
CA ASP A 42 -22.09 -68.12 -29.27
C ASP A 42 -22.39 -66.70 -28.78
N SER A 43 -22.73 -66.55 -27.50
CA SER A 43 -22.62 -65.27 -26.81
C SER A 43 -21.16 -65.03 -26.44
N VAL A 44 -20.39 -64.39 -27.32
CA VAL A 44 -19.05 -63.92 -27.00
C VAL A 44 -19.16 -62.74 -26.02
N SER A 45 -19.16 -63.06 -24.73
CA SER A 45 -18.96 -62.07 -23.65
C SER A 45 -17.50 -61.65 -23.66
N GLY A 46 -17.14 -60.72 -24.54
CA GLY A 46 -15.85 -60.06 -24.48
C GLY A 46 -15.88 -58.98 -23.41
N ASP A 47 -15.17 -59.20 -22.30
CA ASP A 47 -14.88 -58.16 -21.30
C ASP A 47 -14.10 -57.03 -21.97
N ARG A 48 -14.81 -56.01 -22.44
CA ARG A 48 -14.21 -54.73 -22.83
C ARG A 48 -14.01 -53.92 -21.56
N SER A 49 -12.85 -54.08 -20.94
CA SER A 49 -12.35 -53.13 -19.95
C SER A 49 -12.00 -51.81 -20.64
N ILE A 50 -13.03 -51.05 -21.01
CA ILE A 50 -12.85 -49.64 -21.40
C ILE A 50 -12.65 -48.88 -20.09
N GLY A 51 -11.39 -48.74 -19.69
CA GLY A 51 -10.99 -47.59 -18.90
C GLY A 51 -11.23 -46.37 -19.77
N VAL A 52 -12.23 -45.57 -19.43
CA VAL A 52 -12.33 -44.20 -19.94
C VAL A 52 -11.38 -43.39 -19.07
N ASP A 53 -10.09 -43.42 -19.41
CA ASP A 53 -9.17 -42.41 -18.92
C ASP A 53 -9.64 -41.08 -19.53
N THR A 54 -10.00 -40.13 -18.65
CA THR A 54 -10.23 -38.75 -19.07
C THR A 54 -8.90 -38.18 -19.54
N ALA A 55 -8.81 -37.85 -20.82
CA ALA A 55 -7.67 -37.15 -21.38
C ALA A 55 -7.45 -35.84 -20.58
N GLY A 56 -6.18 -35.50 -20.32
CA GLY A 56 -5.84 -34.18 -19.81
C GLY A 56 -6.10 -33.11 -20.87
N ASP A 57 -6.27 -31.85 -20.45
CA ASP A 57 -6.84 -30.81 -21.29
C ASP A 57 -6.07 -30.57 -22.59
N ASP A 58 -4.73 -30.57 -22.55
CA ASP A 58 -3.85 -30.51 -23.74
C ASP A 58 -4.13 -31.58 -24.80
N THR A 59 -4.80 -32.68 -24.42
CA THR A 59 -5.08 -33.86 -25.24
C THR A 59 -6.58 -34.14 -25.43
N ALA A 60 -7.44 -33.24 -24.94
CA ALA A 60 -8.88 -33.31 -25.15
C ALA A 60 -9.27 -32.79 -26.55
N LEU A 61 -10.48 -33.15 -27.03
CA LEU A 61 -10.97 -32.71 -28.34
C LEU A 61 -11.15 -31.19 -28.45
N LEU A 62 -11.31 -30.54 -27.30
CA LEU A 62 -11.11 -29.11 -27.10
C LEU A 62 -9.94 -28.97 -26.13
N GLY A 63 -8.80 -28.48 -26.63
CA GLY A 63 -7.68 -28.12 -25.78
C GLY A 63 -8.03 -26.88 -24.97
N VAL A 64 -7.63 -26.84 -23.70
CA VAL A 64 -7.79 -25.68 -22.83
C VAL A 64 -6.49 -25.45 -22.08
N ASP A 65 -5.91 -24.26 -22.22
CA ASP A 65 -4.73 -23.84 -21.45
C ASP A 65 -5.14 -22.86 -20.35
N THR A 66 -4.67 -23.13 -19.13
CA THR A 66 -4.96 -22.39 -17.90
C THR A 66 -3.65 -22.07 -17.18
N GLU A 67 -2.89 -21.12 -17.71
CA GLU A 67 -1.76 -20.53 -17.00
C GLU A 67 -2.25 -19.54 -15.93
N ASP A 68 -1.46 -19.34 -14.87
CA ASP A 68 -1.67 -18.28 -13.89
C ASP A 68 -1.63 -16.91 -14.59
N ARG A 69 -2.61 -16.04 -14.31
CA ARG A 69 -2.75 -14.75 -14.99
C ARG A 69 -2.52 -13.59 -14.03
N SER A 70 -1.63 -12.68 -14.40
CA SER A 70 -1.36 -11.44 -13.66
C SER A 70 -1.57 -10.23 -14.56
N GLY A 71 -2.27 -9.21 -14.07
CA GLY A 71 -2.40 -7.91 -14.74
C GLY A 71 -2.74 -6.82 -13.74
N THR A 72 -2.78 -5.58 -14.21
CA THR A 72 -3.17 -4.43 -13.40
C THR A 72 -4.67 -4.12 -13.45
N ASP A 73 -5.18 -3.37 -12.48
CA ASP A 73 -6.54 -2.79 -12.54
C ASP A 73 -6.81 -2.06 -13.87
N GLY A 74 -7.90 -2.41 -14.55
CA GLY A 74 -8.27 -1.90 -15.87
C GLY A 74 -7.61 -2.61 -17.08
N GLU A 75 -6.74 -3.60 -16.88
CA GLU A 75 -6.08 -4.34 -17.96
C GLU A 75 -6.96 -5.49 -18.50
N THR A 76 -7.02 -5.65 -19.83
CA THR A 76 -7.61 -6.87 -20.44
C THR A 76 -6.62 -8.03 -20.35
N ILE A 77 -6.97 -9.11 -19.65
CA ILE A 77 -6.19 -10.35 -19.58
C ILE A 77 -6.84 -11.49 -20.38
N THR A 78 -6.01 -12.40 -20.88
CA THR A 78 -6.47 -13.71 -21.37
C THR A 78 -6.73 -14.61 -20.16
N LEU A 79 -7.95 -15.12 -20.01
CA LEU A 79 -8.31 -16.11 -18.98
C LEU A 79 -7.97 -17.53 -19.43
N LEU A 80 -8.34 -17.89 -20.66
CA LEU A 80 -8.20 -19.24 -21.22
C LEU A 80 -7.71 -19.16 -22.68
N GLU A 81 -6.81 -20.05 -23.10
CA GLU A 81 -6.64 -20.37 -24.52
C GLU A 81 -7.43 -21.64 -24.86
N LEU A 82 -8.20 -21.61 -25.94
CA LEU A 82 -9.02 -22.72 -26.43
C LEU A 82 -8.50 -23.19 -27.78
N THR A 83 -8.11 -24.47 -27.91
CA THR A 83 -7.65 -25.06 -29.17
C THR A 83 -8.64 -26.07 -29.72
N ASN A 84 -9.13 -25.87 -30.94
CA ASN A 84 -10.00 -26.82 -31.60
C ASN A 84 -9.22 -28.06 -32.09
N GLN A 85 -9.28 -29.18 -31.37
CA GLN A 85 -8.69 -30.46 -31.82
C GLN A 85 -9.71 -31.35 -32.56
N PHE A 86 -10.94 -30.90 -32.78
CA PHE A 86 -11.92 -31.61 -33.60
C PHE A 86 -11.54 -31.56 -35.08
N GLY A 87 -11.93 -32.60 -35.82
CA GLY A 87 -11.78 -32.63 -37.28
C GLY A 87 -12.76 -31.72 -38.05
N GLN A 88 -13.58 -30.93 -37.37
CA GLN A 88 -14.63 -30.05 -37.91
C GLN A 88 -14.61 -28.69 -37.17
N PRO A 89 -15.05 -27.58 -37.78
CA PRO A 89 -15.05 -26.28 -37.14
C PRO A 89 -16.01 -26.20 -35.94
N ILE A 90 -15.64 -25.35 -34.99
CA ILE A 90 -16.50 -24.81 -33.93
C ILE A 90 -17.19 -23.57 -34.51
N GLU A 91 -18.51 -23.50 -34.34
CA GLU A 91 -19.37 -22.46 -34.92
C GLU A 91 -19.79 -21.39 -33.89
N SER A 92 -19.67 -21.68 -32.59
CA SER A 92 -19.90 -20.71 -31.51
C SER A 92 -19.20 -21.10 -30.21
N ILE A 93 -18.70 -20.11 -29.48
CA ILE A 93 -18.11 -20.24 -28.14
C ILE A 93 -18.76 -19.20 -27.21
N ASP A 94 -19.30 -19.67 -26.09
CA ASP A 94 -19.92 -18.87 -25.04
C ASP A 94 -19.17 -19.13 -23.72
N ALA A 95 -18.99 -18.10 -22.90
CA ALA A 95 -18.26 -18.21 -21.63
C ALA A 95 -18.90 -17.34 -20.55
N GLU A 96 -18.90 -17.83 -19.31
CA GLU A 96 -19.49 -17.19 -18.13
C GLU A 96 -18.61 -17.43 -16.90
N VAL A 97 -18.40 -16.40 -16.06
CA VAL A 97 -17.81 -16.59 -14.73
C VAL A 97 -18.90 -17.12 -13.79
N VAL A 98 -18.76 -18.38 -13.37
CA VAL A 98 -19.75 -19.12 -12.57
C VAL A 98 -19.35 -19.27 -11.10
N GLY A 99 -18.11 -18.92 -10.75
CA GLY A 99 -17.59 -18.92 -9.38
C GLY A 99 -16.45 -17.91 -9.25
N GLY A 100 -16.29 -17.31 -8.06
CA GLY A 100 -15.36 -16.19 -7.87
C GLY A 100 -15.87 -14.86 -8.43
N SER A 101 -17.19 -14.64 -8.48
CA SER A 101 -17.83 -13.40 -8.97
C SER A 101 -17.48 -12.14 -8.18
N ASP A 102 -17.03 -12.29 -6.93
CA ASP A 102 -16.53 -11.19 -6.10
C ASP A 102 -15.01 -10.96 -6.32
N GLY A 103 -14.40 -11.73 -7.22
CA GLY A 103 -12.99 -11.68 -7.62
C GLY A 103 -12.67 -10.53 -8.58
N PRO A 104 -11.41 -10.43 -9.05
CA PRO A 104 -10.92 -9.25 -9.77
C PRO A 104 -11.27 -9.20 -11.26
N VAL A 105 -12.23 -9.99 -11.73
CA VAL A 105 -12.60 -10.10 -13.16
C VAL A 105 -14.03 -9.58 -13.31
N ASP A 106 -14.28 -8.58 -14.17
CA ASP A 106 -15.66 -8.14 -14.45
C ASP A 106 -16.38 -9.21 -15.30
N PRO A 107 -17.43 -9.88 -14.79
CA PRO A 107 -18.17 -10.90 -15.54
C PRO A 107 -18.86 -10.34 -16.80
N ASN A 108 -19.08 -9.03 -16.91
CA ASN A 108 -19.70 -8.39 -18.06
C ASN A 108 -18.69 -8.04 -19.17
N SER A 109 -17.39 -8.13 -18.88
CA SER A 109 -16.29 -7.78 -19.79
C SER A 109 -15.85 -8.92 -20.71
N LEU A 110 -16.36 -10.14 -20.49
CA LEU A 110 -15.95 -11.37 -21.18
C LEU A 110 -16.05 -11.27 -22.70
N ARG A 111 -14.97 -11.65 -23.39
CA ARG A 111 -14.86 -11.69 -24.86
C ARG A 111 -14.44 -13.10 -25.29
N THR A 112 -15.21 -13.72 -26.19
CA THR A 112 -14.94 -15.06 -26.71
C THR A 112 -14.62 -15.05 -28.21
N PRO A 113 -13.94 -16.08 -28.75
CA PRO A 113 -13.76 -16.23 -30.19
C PRO A 113 -15.09 -16.59 -30.86
N ILE A 114 -15.39 -15.99 -32.01
CA ILE A 114 -16.64 -16.24 -32.75
C ILE A 114 -16.75 -17.70 -33.24
N GLY A 115 -15.62 -18.37 -33.46
CA GLY A 115 -15.52 -19.77 -33.85
C GLY A 115 -14.05 -20.16 -34.05
N LEU A 116 -13.78 -21.45 -34.27
CA LEU A 116 -12.42 -21.98 -34.45
C LEU A 116 -12.41 -23.08 -35.52
N ALA A 117 -11.54 -22.95 -36.53
CA ALA A 117 -11.28 -24.00 -37.51
C ALA A 117 -10.51 -25.19 -36.89
N PRO A 118 -10.50 -26.38 -37.52
CA PRO A 118 -9.69 -27.51 -37.06
C PRO A 118 -8.20 -27.17 -36.90
N GLY A 119 -7.69 -27.29 -35.68
CA GLY A 119 -6.32 -26.94 -35.30
C GLY A 119 -6.07 -25.46 -35.00
N GLU A 120 -7.11 -24.62 -34.93
CA GLU A 120 -7.02 -23.20 -34.58
C GLU A 120 -7.16 -22.99 -33.06
N SER A 121 -6.40 -22.04 -32.52
CA SER A 121 -6.55 -21.53 -31.15
C SER A 121 -7.23 -20.17 -31.13
N GLY A 122 -7.95 -19.88 -30.05
CA GLY A 122 -8.46 -18.54 -29.74
C GLY A 122 -8.60 -18.34 -28.23
N VAL A 123 -8.57 -17.08 -27.80
CA VAL A 123 -8.57 -16.71 -26.38
C VAL A 123 -9.94 -16.32 -25.86
N VAL A 124 -10.21 -16.62 -24.59
CA VAL A 124 -11.26 -15.98 -23.79
C VAL A 124 -10.59 -14.89 -22.97
N GLU A 125 -11.00 -13.64 -23.17
CA GLU A 125 -10.44 -12.46 -22.50
C GLU A 125 -11.47 -11.86 -21.53
N ALA A 126 -10.99 -11.13 -20.52
CA ALA A 126 -11.80 -10.29 -19.64
C ALA A 126 -10.98 -9.10 -19.13
N ASP A 127 -11.66 -8.04 -18.72
CA ASP A 127 -11.05 -6.86 -18.10
C ASP A 127 -10.94 -7.07 -16.58
N LEU A 128 -9.80 -6.69 -16.02
CA LEU A 128 -9.56 -6.68 -14.58
C LEU A 128 -10.18 -5.46 -13.91
N SER A 129 -10.76 -5.67 -12.73
CA SER A 129 -11.20 -4.62 -11.83
C SER A 129 -10.90 -5.02 -10.39
N CYS A 130 -9.99 -4.30 -9.73
CA CYS A 130 -9.64 -4.54 -8.34
C CYS A 130 -9.44 -3.25 -7.54
N GLU A 131 -10.11 -3.16 -6.38
CA GLU A 131 -9.96 -2.05 -5.42
C GLU A 131 -8.65 -2.15 -4.62
N THR A 132 -8.11 -3.36 -4.49
CA THR A 132 -6.87 -3.68 -3.78
C THR A 132 -6.14 -4.82 -4.49
N SER A 133 -4.81 -4.82 -4.41
CA SER A 133 -3.98 -5.89 -4.98
C SER A 133 -4.29 -7.23 -4.32
N ARG A 134 -4.77 -8.20 -5.11
CA ARG A 134 -5.28 -9.48 -4.61
C ARG A 134 -5.17 -10.62 -5.62
N ASP A 135 -4.91 -11.81 -5.10
CA ASP A 135 -4.96 -13.08 -5.82
C ASP A 135 -6.31 -13.76 -5.58
N THR A 136 -6.95 -14.30 -6.61
CA THR A 136 -8.22 -15.03 -6.49
C THR A 136 -8.40 -16.05 -7.61
N THR A 137 -8.83 -17.26 -7.25
CA THR A 137 -9.27 -18.28 -8.20
C THR A 137 -10.67 -17.96 -8.73
N VAL A 138 -10.80 -17.83 -10.06
CA VAL A 138 -12.08 -17.60 -10.75
C VAL A 138 -12.49 -18.89 -11.49
N GLU A 139 -13.76 -19.27 -11.44
CA GLU A 139 -14.30 -20.41 -12.18
C GLU A 139 -15.03 -19.95 -13.45
N VAL A 140 -14.49 -20.28 -14.62
CA VAL A 140 -15.04 -19.95 -15.93
C VAL A 140 -15.70 -21.20 -16.52
N ALA A 141 -17.00 -21.12 -16.81
CA ALA A 141 -17.71 -22.09 -17.64
C ALA A 141 -17.57 -21.70 -19.11
N VAL A 142 -17.31 -22.69 -19.98
CA VAL A 142 -17.21 -22.50 -21.43
C VAL A 142 -18.12 -23.52 -22.12
N THR A 143 -18.98 -23.03 -22.99
CA THR A 143 -19.88 -23.82 -23.84
C THR A 143 -19.45 -23.68 -25.30
N VAL A 144 -19.08 -24.79 -25.91
CA VAL A 144 -18.59 -24.84 -27.30
C VAL A 144 -19.56 -25.66 -28.15
N THR A 145 -19.93 -25.15 -29.33
CA THR A 145 -20.84 -25.84 -30.26
C THR A 145 -20.29 -25.84 -31.69
N GLY A 146 -20.42 -26.97 -32.37
CA GLY A 146 -20.25 -27.12 -33.82
C GLY A 146 -21.34 -28.02 -34.41
N ALA A 147 -21.29 -28.26 -35.73
CA ALA A 147 -22.40 -28.83 -36.49
C ALA A 147 -23.05 -30.12 -35.93
N ASP A 148 -22.24 -31.06 -35.40
CA ASP A 148 -22.68 -32.36 -34.87
C ASP A 148 -22.25 -32.60 -33.40
N GLN A 149 -21.70 -31.59 -32.72
CA GLN A 149 -20.97 -31.76 -31.46
C GLN A 149 -21.08 -30.54 -30.54
N SER A 150 -21.08 -30.77 -29.23
CA SER A 150 -21.05 -29.73 -28.21
C SER A 150 -20.22 -30.21 -27.02
N VAL A 151 -19.53 -29.27 -26.35
CA VAL A 151 -18.71 -29.49 -25.17
C VAL A 151 -19.02 -28.40 -24.15
N ASP A 152 -19.43 -28.82 -22.96
CA ASP A 152 -19.56 -27.98 -21.78
C ASP A 152 -18.40 -28.30 -20.83
N LEU A 153 -17.67 -27.30 -20.36
CA LEU A 153 -16.61 -27.46 -19.36
C LEU A 153 -16.55 -26.28 -18.40
N THR A 154 -15.96 -26.50 -17.23
CA THR A 154 -15.65 -25.44 -16.25
C THR A 154 -14.20 -25.56 -15.84
N ARG A 155 -13.47 -24.45 -15.79
CA ARG A 155 -12.06 -24.40 -15.36
C ARG A 155 -11.84 -23.32 -14.33
N SER A 156 -10.95 -23.60 -13.41
CA SER A 156 -10.45 -22.65 -12.42
C SER A 156 -9.20 -21.98 -12.99
N VAL A 157 -9.14 -20.66 -12.92
CA VAL A 157 -7.97 -19.85 -13.32
C VAL A 157 -7.57 -19.01 -12.11
N ASP A 158 -6.30 -19.08 -11.71
CA ASP A 158 -5.76 -18.23 -10.67
C ASP A 158 -5.40 -16.86 -11.28
N VAL A 159 -6.04 -15.80 -10.76
CA VAL A 159 -5.93 -14.43 -11.26
C VAL A 159 -5.36 -13.53 -10.16
N SER A 160 -4.18 -12.98 -10.43
CA SER A 160 -3.55 -11.88 -9.68
C SER A 160 -3.93 -10.56 -10.32
N CYS A 161 -4.62 -9.69 -9.59
CA CYS A 161 -4.81 -8.30 -9.99
C CYS A 161 -4.00 -7.40 -9.07
N THR A 162 -3.08 -6.62 -9.64
CA THR A 162 -2.36 -5.58 -8.91
C THR A 162 -3.01 -4.23 -9.19
N VAL A 163 -3.42 -3.53 -8.14
CA VAL A 163 -3.58 -2.08 -8.28
C VAL A 163 -2.14 -1.55 -8.39
N PRO A 164 -1.75 -0.85 -9.46
CA PRO A 164 -0.46 -0.17 -9.47
C PRO A 164 -0.43 0.77 -8.27
N ASP A 165 0.72 0.93 -7.62
CA ASP A 165 0.89 1.89 -6.53
C ASP A 165 0.72 3.32 -7.07
N ARG A 166 -0.55 3.71 -7.22
CA ARG A 166 -0.99 5.06 -7.53
C ARG A 166 -0.68 5.86 -6.28
N GLY A 167 0.48 6.53 -6.30
CA GLY A 167 0.93 7.43 -5.25
C GLY A 167 -0.18 8.38 -4.83
N VAL A 168 -0.05 8.96 -3.64
CA VAL A 168 -1.11 9.75 -3.01
C VAL A 168 -1.59 10.92 -3.90
N CYS A 169 -0.73 11.48 -4.76
CA CYS A 169 -1.06 12.50 -5.77
C CYS A 169 -1.54 11.98 -7.14
N ALA A 170 -1.54 10.66 -7.39
CA ALA A 170 -1.94 10.12 -8.69
C ALA A 170 -3.39 10.48 -9.03
N PRO A 171 -3.69 10.98 -10.24
CA PRO A 171 -5.05 11.38 -10.63
C PRO A 171 -6.07 10.28 -10.45
N ARG A 172 -7.23 10.64 -9.89
CA ARG A 172 -8.37 9.75 -9.66
C ARG A 172 -9.56 10.21 -10.48
N THR A 173 -10.47 9.28 -10.75
CA THR A 173 -11.72 9.54 -11.45
C THR A 173 -12.85 8.91 -10.65
N PRO A 174 -13.93 9.64 -10.35
CA PRO A 174 -15.04 9.10 -9.57
C PRO A 174 -15.67 7.90 -10.28
N SER A 175 -15.83 6.79 -9.57
CA SER A 175 -16.48 5.60 -10.09
C SER A 175 -17.99 5.59 -9.77
N GLY A 176 -18.74 4.71 -10.46
CA GLY A 176 -20.16 4.51 -10.21
C GLY A 176 -21.06 5.63 -10.72
N CYS A 177 -22.07 6.00 -9.92
CA CYS A 177 -22.95 7.14 -10.22
C CYS A 177 -22.37 8.45 -9.69
N THR A 178 -22.74 9.56 -10.32
CA THR A 178 -22.31 10.91 -9.95
C THR A 178 -23.49 11.85 -9.75
N ASP A 179 -23.45 12.64 -8.68
CA ASP A 179 -24.33 13.77 -8.39
C ASP A 179 -23.59 15.09 -8.63
N ALA A 180 -24.25 16.10 -9.19
CA ALA A 180 -23.65 17.40 -9.54
C ALA A 180 -23.76 18.47 -8.43
N GLU A 181 -24.37 18.13 -7.29
CA GLU A 181 -24.62 19.01 -6.15
C GLU A 181 -24.47 18.20 -4.84
N PHE A 182 -24.04 18.82 -3.75
CA PHE A 182 -24.02 18.14 -2.44
C PHE A 182 -25.44 17.81 -1.95
N PRO A 183 -25.66 16.61 -1.36
CA PRO A 183 -26.97 16.23 -0.87
C PRO A 183 -27.41 17.13 0.31
N PRO A 184 -28.63 17.70 0.29
CA PRO A 184 -29.07 18.67 1.31
C PRO A 184 -29.35 18.03 2.68
N TRP A 185 -29.53 16.71 2.74
CA TRP A 185 -29.65 15.92 3.97
C TRP A 185 -29.46 14.43 3.66
N GLY A 186 -28.92 13.67 4.61
CA GLY A 186 -28.99 12.20 4.62
C GLY A 186 -28.01 11.45 3.71
N GLY A 187 -27.18 12.16 2.95
CA GLY A 187 -26.12 11.56 2.12
C GLY A 187 -26.56 11.12 0.71
N THR A 188 -25.62 10.51 0.00
CA THR A 188 -25.79 9.85 -1.31
C THR A 188 -24.85 8.64 -1.39
N ASP A 189 -25.28 7.55 -2.03
CA ASP A 189 -24.41 6.41 -2.32
C ASP A 189 -23.48 6.68 -3.52
N CYS A 190 -23.72 7.76 -4.28
CA CYS A 190 -22.95 8.18 -5.44
C CYS A 190 -21.70 8.98 -5.05
N SER A 191 -20.84 9.25 -6.03
CA SER A 191 -19.81 10.30 -5.92
C SER A 191 -20.43 11.67 -6.16
N VAL A 192 -19.88 12.75 -5.59
CA VAL A 192 -20.28 14.13 -5.89
C VAL A 192 -19.20 14.77 -6.77
N VAL A 193 -19.59 15.28 -7.95
CA VAL A 193 -18.68 15.90 -8.92
C VAL A 193 -19.16 17.30 -9.25
N ILE A 194 -18.37 18.30 -8.86
CA ILE A 194 -18.68 19.72 -9.09
C ILE A 194 -17.70 20.26 -10.14
N ASP A 195 -18.25 20.71 -11.27
CA ASP A 195 -17.51 21.31 -12.39
C ASP A 195 -18.14 22.70 -12.66
N THR A 196 -17.40 23.77 -12.38
CA THR A 196 -17.91 25.15 -12.39
C THR A 196 -16.80 26.16 -12.70
N THR A 197 -17.15 27.35 -13.18
CA THR A 197 -16.20 28.45 -13.48
C THR A 197 -16.37 29.60 -12.47
N GLY A 198 -16.28 29.28 -11.18
CA GLY A 198 -16.62 30.23 -10.12
C GLY A 198 -16.48 29.65 -8.72
N GLU A 199 -16.29 30.55 -7.75
CA GLU A 199 -16.01 30.25 -6.35
C GLU A 199 -16.93 29.16 -5.76
N VAL A 200 -16.33 28.13 -5.14
CA VAL A 200 -17.05 27.07 -4.43
C VAL A 200 -16.85 27.28 -2.93
N SER A 201 -17.89 27.78 -2.25
CA SER A 201 -17.88 27.91 -0.78
C SER A 201 -18.98 27.04 -0.18
N GLU A 202 -18.59 25.90 0.41
CA GLU A 202 -19.52 24.85 0.82
C GLU A 202 -19.26 24.24 2.21
N ARG A 203 -20.34 23.74 2.81
CA ARG A 203 -20.30 23.19 4.17
C ARG A 203 -21.00 21.85 4.26
N ILE A 204 -20.21 20.78 4.14
CA ILE A 204 -20.66 19.41 4.28
C ILE A 204 -20.96 19.13 5.77
N GLY A 205 -22.23 18.96 6.12
CA GLY A 205 -22.67 18.74 7.49
C GLY A 205 -22.29 17.35 8.02
N GLY A 206 -22.06 17.21 9.33
CA GLY A 206 -21.68 15.93 9.97
C GLY A 206 -22.77 14.86 10.10
N GLY A 207 -23.78 14.93 9.23
CA GLY A 207 -24.76 13.86 8.97
C GLY A 207 -24.98 13.68 7.47
N ILE A 208 -23.99 14.09 6.67
CA ILE A 208 -23.88 13.82 5.24
C ILE A 208 -22.83 12.72 5.08
N GLU A 209 -23.21 11.69 4.34
CA GLU A 209 -22.36 10.56 3.97
C GLU A 209 -22.34 10.53 2.44
N VAL A 210 -21.15 10.57 1.84
CA VAL A 210 -20.95 10.40 0.39
C VAL A 210 -20.30 9.04 0.21
N GLY A 211 -21.01 8.10 -0.41
CA GLY A 211 -20.56 6.71 -0.56
C GLY A 211 -19.37 6.57 -1.51
N GLY A 212 -19.35 7.38 -2.58
CA GLY A 212 -18.23 7.48 -3.51
C GLY A 212 -17.20 8.55 -3.12
N ALA A 213 -16.66 9.21 -4.14
CA ALA A 213 -15.71 10.31 -4.00
C ALA A 213 -16.41 11.67 -3.90
N VAL A 214 -15.68 12.70 -3.45
CA VAL A 214 -16.02 14.11 -3.70
C VAL A 214 -14.92 14.67 -4.62
N ASP A 215 -15.29 15.33 -5.70
CA ASP A 215 -14.37 15.74 -6.76
C ASP A 215 -14.77 17.12 -7.30
N ILE A 216 -13.99 18.16 -6.98
CA ILE A 216 -14.31 19.56 -7.28
C ILE A 216 -13.30 20.10 -8.30
N ARG A 217 -13.79 20.63 -9.42
CA ARG A 217 -13.00 21.30 -10.47
C ARG A 217 -13.52 22.71 -10.71
N THR A 218 -12.63 23.71 -10.66
CA THR A 218 -13.01 25.10 -10.95
C THR A 218 -11.83 26.01 -11.29
N ASP A 219 -12.06 27.14 -11.93
CA ASP A 219 -11.05 28.17 -12.26
C ASP A 219 -10.94 29.28 -11.21
N SER A 220 -11.42 29.03 -9.99
CA SER A 220 -11.72 30.02 -8.95
C SER A 220 -11.62 29.43 -7.54
N ALA A 221 -11.35 30.26 -6.53
CA ALA A 221 -11.11 29.84 -5.15
C ALA A 221 -12.17 28.88 -4.54
N VAL A 222 -11.70 28.00 -3.65
CA VAL A 222 -12.49 26.93 -3.03
C VAL A 222 -12.39 26.97 -1.50
N ASP A 223 -13.50 27.23 -0.80
CA ASP A 223 -13.63 27.17 0.67
C ASP A 223 -14.54 26.00 1.07
N ILE A 224 -13.97 24.95 1.64
CA ILE A 224 -14.71 23.75 2.07
C ILE A 224 -14.56 23.53 3.57
N THR A 225 -15.69 23.53 4.28
CA THR A 225 -15.75 22.92 5.62
C THR A 225 -16.37 21.52 5.56
N HIS A 226 -15.53 20.47 5.62
CA HIS A 226 -15.97 19.08 5.72
C HIS A 226 -16.24 18.65 7.17
N ARG A 227 -17.40 18.02 7.41
CA ARG A 227 -17.76 17.42 8.72
C ARG A 227 -18.37 16.03 8.62
N GLY A 228 -18.65 15.54 7.42
CA GLY A 228 -19.33 14.27 7.15
C GLY A 228 -18.35 13.13 6.85
N SER A 229 -18.81 12.09 6.17
CA SER A 229 -17.95 11.04 5.63
C SER A 229 -17.91 11.06 4.09
N VAL A 230 -16.74 10.77 3.54
CA VAL A 230 -16.54 10.41 2.12
C VAL A 230 -15.94 9.01 2.08
N GLY A 231 -16.50 8.12 1.26
CA GLY A 231 -16.13 6.70 1.22
C GLY A 231 -14.84 6.43 0.45
N ASP A 232 -14.70 7.05 -0.72
CA ASP A 232 -13.49 7.02 -1.55
C ASP A 232 -12.63 8.26 -1.25
N TYR A 233 -12.11 8.95 -2.27
CA TYR A 233 -11.23 10.11 -2.11
C TYR A 233 -11.99 11.46 -2.03
N PHE A 234 -11.31 12.50 -1.57
CA PHE A 234 -11.74 13.90 -1.68
C PHE A 234 -10.73 14.65 -2.55
N GLY A 235 -11.12 15.09 -3.74
CA GLY A 235 -10.30 15.85 -4.68
C GLY A 235 -10.77 17.29 -4.85
N ILE A 236 -9.83 18.24 -4.90
CA ILE A 236 -10.03 19.63 -5.31
C ILE A 236 -8.92 19.99 -6.30
N ASP A 237 -9.31 20.49 -7.46
CA ASP A 237 -8.45 20.86 -8.60
C ASP A 237 -8.89 22.25 -9.08
N THR A 238 -8.03 23.26 -8.91
CA THR A 238 -8.40 24.65 -9.26
C THR A 238 -7.24 25.58 -9.58
N ASP A 239 -7.48 26.58 -10.45
CA ASP A 239 -6.55 27.67 -10.76
C ASP A 239 -6.40 28.74 -9.64
N GLY A 240 -7.04 28.59 -8.47
CA GLY A 240 -7.03 29.61 -7.39
C GLY A 240 -6.99 29.04 -5.97
N GLU A 241 -6.97 29.93 -4.97
CA GLU A 241 -6.79 29.61 -3.53
C GLU A 241 -7.70 28.46 -3.02
N ILE A 242 -7.13 27.52 -2.24
CA ILE A 242 -7.88 26.44 -1.55
C ILE A 242 -7.82 26.65 -0.03
N ALA A 243 -8.98 26.85 0.59
CA ALA A 243 -9.18 26.79 2.03
C ALA A 243 -9.99 25.53 2.40
N PHE A 244 -9.32 24.50 2.92
CA PHE A 244 -9.95 23.23 3.30
C PHE A 244 -9.92 23.01 4.81
N SER A 245 -11.07 22.74 5.43
CA SER A 245 -11.19 22.51 6.88
C SER A 245 -12.03 21.28 7.22
N MET A 246 -11.38 20.25 7.76
CA MET A 246 -11.98 18.99 8.19
C MET A 246 -12.17 18.95 9.71
N GLY A 247 -13.41 18.80 10.17
CA GLY A 247 -13.74 18.66 11.60
C GLY A 247 -13.50 17.25 12.17
N GLY A 248 -13.13 17.15 13.46
CA GLY A 248 -12.79 15.87 14.14
C GLY A 248 -13.90 14.85 14.41
N GLY A 249 -14.92 14.82 13.57
CA GLY A 249 -15.81 13.65 13.39
C GLY A 249 -15.97 13.26 11.93
N ALA A 250 -15.23 13.91 11.02
CA ALA A 250 -15.28 13.69 9.60
C ALA A 250 -14.28 12.64 9.15
N THR A 251 -14.58 11.98 8.03
CA THR A 251 -13.70 10.97 7.44
C THR A 251 -13.59 11.12 5.93
N VAL A 252 -12.45 10.70 5.38
CA VAL A 252 -12.23 10.37 3.97
C VAL A 252 -11.57 8.98 3.93
N GLY A 253 -12.18 8.02 3.25
CA GLY A 253 -11.72 6.62 3.23
C GLY A 253 -10.51 6.38 2.31
N GLY A 254 -10.41 7.16 1.24
CA GLY A 254 -9.23 7.26 0.38
C GLY A 254 -8.35 8.46 0.74
N PRO A 255 -7.53 8.95 -0.21
CA PRO A 255 -6.72 10.15 0.00
C PRO A 255 -7.56 11.43 -0.05
N LEU A 256 -7.00 12.49 0.54
CA LEU A 256 -7.39 13.88 0.28
C LEU A 256 -6.35 14.47 -0.70
N GLN A 257 -6.80 15.00 -1.84
CA GLN A 257 -5.97 15.51 -2.92
C GLN A 257 -6.36 16.97 -3.20
N LEU A 258 -5.42 17.90 -3.04
CA LEU A 258 -5.60 19.34 -3.31
C LEU A 258 -4.59 19.74 -4.39
N SER A 259 -5.05 20.36 -5.47
CA SER A 259 -4.20 20.78 -6.60
C SER A 259 -4.54 22.21 -6.99
N THR A 260 -3.56 23.10 -6.94
CA THR A 260 -3.71 24.51 -7.38
C THR A 260 -2.35 25.18 -7.53
N PRO A 261 -2.14 26.09 -8.50
CA PRO A 261 -0.95 26.93 -8.58
C PRO A 261 -0.94 28.11 -7.57
N ASP A 262 -1.94 28.20 -6.68
CA ASP A 262 -2.16 29.30 -5.73
C ASP A 262 -2.12 28.79 -4.27
N GLU A 263 -2.41 29.65 -3.27
CA GLU A 263 -2.31 29.29 -1.85
C GLU A 263 -3.22 28.10 -1.43
N VAL A 264 -2.67 27.19 -0.64
CA VAL A 264 -3.40 26.07 0.00
C VAL A 264 -3.31 26.18 1.52
N THR A 265 -4.45 26.30 2.20
CA THR A 265 -4.57 26.13 3.66
C THR A 265 -5.43 24.90 3.98
N ALA A 266 -4.86 23.91 4.67
CA ALA A 266 -5.51 22.64 5.01
C ALA A 266 -5.54 22.37 6.53
N ASP A 267 -6.70 22.61 7.16
CA ASP A 267 -7.02 22.31 8.57
C ASP A 267 -7.59 20.88 8.73
N ILE A 268 -6.78 19.89 9.11
CA ILE A 268 -7.23 18.49 9.28
C ILE A 268 -7.36 18.11 10.76
N SER A 269 -8.60 18.10 11.27
CA SER A 269 -8.89 17.51 12.60
C SER A 269 -9.65 16.18 12.57
N GLY A 270 -10.08 15.73 11.38
CA GLY A 270 -10.72 14.43 11.13
C GLY A 270 -9.73 13.32 10.76
N SER A 271 -10.22 12.27 10.10
CA SER A 271 -9.39 11.14 9.64
C SER A 271 -9.39 11.00 8.12
N VAL A 272 -8.22 11.05 7.50
CA VAL A 272 -7.98 10.71 6.09
C VAL A 272 -7.21 9.40 6.04
N ALA A 273 -7.82 8.32 5.53
CA ALA A 273 -7.22 7.00 5.62
C ALA A 273 -6.19 6.71 4.50
N GLY A 274 -6.37 7.27 3.30
CA GLY A 274 -5.53 6.98 2.13
C GLY A 274 -4.33 7.91 1.90
N GLY A 275 -4.03 8.83 2.83
CA GLY A 275 -2.94 9.81 2.70
C GLY A 275 -3.41 11.21 2.30
N PHE A 276 -2.48 12.16 2.26
CA PHE A 276 -2.73 13.54 1.83
C PHE A 276 -1.79 13.94 0.70
N CYS A 277 -2.34 14.56 -0.35
CA CYS A 277 -1.59 15.21 -1.41
C CYS A 277 -1.94 16.70 -1.46
N ALA A 278 -0.92 17.54 -1.52
CA ALA A 278 -1.00 18.87 -2.08
C ALA A 278 -0.04 18.93 -3.27
N ASP A 279 -0.53 19.30 -4.45
CA ASP A 279 0.26 19.34 -5.70
C ASP A 279 0.17 20.72 -6.37
N GLU A 280 1.27 21.10 -7.02
CA GLU A 280 1.52 22.40 -7.66
C GLU A 280 1.30 23.65 -6.78
N ALA A 281 1.13 23.52 -5.46
CA ALA A 281 0.72 24.61 -4.55
C ALA A 281 1.56 25.90 -4.71
N GLY A 282 0.96 27.06 -4.47
CA GLY A 282 1.68 28.28 -4.13
C GLY A 282 2.23 28.16 -2.70
N ASN A 283 1.88 29.07 -1.80
CA ASN A 283 2.16 28.84 -0.37
C ASN A 283 1.28 27.68 0.16
N LEU A 284 1.88 26.76 0.90
CA LEU A 284 1.21 25.56 1.41
C LEU A 284 1.27 25.50 2.94
N THR A 285 0.14 25.67 3.61
CA THR A 285 -0.01 25.49 5.06
C THR A 285 -0.88 24.28 5.37
N VAL A 286 -0.31 23.27 6.05
CA VAL A 286 -1.02 22.06 6.49
C VAL A 286 -1.01 22.01 8.01
N THR A 287 -2.18 22.01 8.64
CA THR A 287 -2.33 21.81 10.09
C THR A 287 -3.09 20.53 10.35
N VAL A 288 -2.43 19.48 10.87
CA VAL A 288 -3.13 18.30 11.39
C VAL A 288 -3.24 18.46 12.90
N GLY A 289 -4.47 18.57 13.41
CA GLY A 289 -4.72 19.08 14.75
C GLY A 289 -5.74 18.31 15.56
N ARG A 290 -5.63 18.38 16.88
CA ARG A 290 -6.69 17.98 17.85
C ARG A 290 -7.08 16.48 17.79
N GLY A 291 -6.13 15.61 17.46
CA GLY A 291 -6.36 14.19 17.23
C GLY A 291 -6.72 13.85 15.78
N GLY A 292 -6.52 14.78 14.84
CA GLY A 292 -6.60 14.51 13.42
C GLY A 292 -5.57 13.46 12.96
N SER A 293 -5.88 12.76 11.88
CA SER A 293 -5.06 11.66 11.38
C SER A 293 -5.01 11.58 9.85
N VAL A 294 -3.82 11.31 9.31
CA VAL A 294 -3.57 11.01 7.90
C VAL A 294 -2.85 9.66 7.82
N GLY A 295 -3.59 8.57 7.61
CA GLY A 295 -3.08 7.21 7.78
C GLY A 295 -2.18 6.68 6.64
N GLY A 296 -2.22 7.33 5.48
CA GLY A 296 -1.32 7.07 4.36
C GLY A 296 -0.18 8.09 4.30
N PRO A 297 0.69 8.03 3.27
CA PRO A 297 1.75 9.01 3.08
C PRO A 297 1.18 10.42 2.86
N MET A 298 1.96 11.41 3.24
CA MET A 298 1.75 12.82 2.97
C MET A 298 2.78 13.28 1.94
N SER A 299 2.33 13.75 0.78
CA SER A 299 3.17 14.21 -0.33
C SER A 299 2.80 15.66 -0.63
N LEU A 300 3.74 16.57 -0.43
CA LEU A 300 3.54 18.02 -0.52
C LEU A 300 4.47 18.59 -1.59
N THR A 301 3.92 19.07 -2.70
CA THR A 301 4.69 19.73 -3.77
C THR A 301 4.26 21.19 -3.89
N SER A 302 5.23 22.10 -3.83
CA SER A 302 5.02 23.55 -3.73
C SER A 302 5.99 24.37 -4.61
N ASN A 303 5.46 25.44 -5.18
CA ASN A 303 6.17 26.48 -5.93
C ASN A 303 6.62 27.66 -5.03
N ASP A 304 6.38 27.61 -3.72
CA ASP A 304 6.71 28.63 -2.72
C ASP A 304 7.04 27.95 -1.36
N GLU A 305 6.70 28.57 -0.22
CA GLU A 305 6.90 28.06 1.16
C GLU A 305 6.00 26.85 1.51
N VAL A 306 6.48 25.95 2.37
CA VAL A 306 5.69 24.85 2.97
C VAL A 306 5.76 24.87 4.50
N THR A 307 4.62 25.14 5.15
CA THR A 307 4.43 25.02 6.60
C THR A 307 3.61 23.77 6.95
N VAL A 308 4.11 22.93 7.86
CA VAL A 308 3.39 21.78 8.46
C VAL A 308 3.34 21.91 9.99
N ASP A 309 2.13 21.96 10.57
CA ASP A 309 1.89 21.93 12.03
C ASP A 309 1.12 20.66 12.41
N LEU A 310 1.76 19.77 13.18
CA LEU A 310 1.17 18.57 13.74
C LEU A 310 0.93 18.75 15.25
N ASN A 311 -0.31 19.09 15.65
CA ASN A 311 -0.62 19.42 17.05
C ASN A 311 -1.70 18.57 17.74
N GLY A 312 -1.52 18.40 19.05
CA GLY A 312 -2.56 17.89 19.94
C GLY A 312 -2.88 16.40 19.72
N ASN A 313 -1.84 15.57 19.66
CA ASN A 313 -1.88 14.13 19.35
C ASN A 313 -2.31 13.84 17.90
N ALA A 314 -1.82 14.64 16.95
CA ALA A 314 -1.95 14.35 15.53
C ALA A 314 -1.09 13.13 15.13
N SER A 315 -1.53 12.38 14.13
CA SER A 315 -0.77 11.23 13.61
C SER A 315 -0.83 11.19 12.08
N VAL A 316 0.32 11.26 11.43
CA VAL A 316 0.44 11.17 9.97
C VAL A 316 1.35 9.99 9.60
N GLY A 317 1.24 9.48 8.37
CA GLY A 317 2.19 8.50 7.81
C GLY A 317 3.54 9.15 7.43
N PRO A 318 4.33 8.50 6.55
CA PRO A 318 5.55 9.10 5.99
C PRO A 318 5.28 10.47 5.34
N LEU A 319 6.24 11.38 5.43
CA LEU A 319 6.13 12.76 4.95
C LEU A 319 7.20 13.02 3.87
N SER A 320 6.76 13.47 2.70
CA SER A 320 7.61 13.90 1.59
C SER A 320 7.24 15.34 1.21
N ILE A 321 8.24 16.23 1.15
CA ILE A 321 8.08 17.63 0.81
C ILE A 321 9.05 17.99 -0.32
N GLU A 322 8.52 18.48 -1.43
CA GLU A 322 9.25 19.12 -2.53
C GLU A 322 8.81 20.58 -2.58
N ALA A 323 9.66 21.53 -2.16
CA ALA A 323 9.33 22.95 -2.14
C ALA A 323 10.27 23.77 -3.03
N SER A 324 9.83 24.97 -3.41
CA SER A 324 10.66 25.94 -4.13
C SER A 324 11.14 27.08 -3.23
N SER A 325 10.73 27.09 -1.95
CA SER A 325 11.22 27.98 -0.90
C SER A 325 11.19 27.30 0.47
N GLU A 326 11.23 28.07 1.57
CA GLU A 326 11.47 27.61 2.94
C GLU A 326 10.46 26.53 3.40
N VAL A 327 10.96 25.57 4.21
CA VAL A 327 10.16 24.44 4.74
C VAL A 327 10.17 24.42 6.27
N ASP A 328 9.02 24.72 6.87
CA ASP A 328 8.79 24.68 8.31
C ASP A 328 7.99 23.43 8.70
N VAL A 329 8.59 22.49 9.45
CA VAL A 329 7.89 21.32 10.00
C VAL A 329 7.91 21.35 11.52
N SER A 330 6.72 21.47 12.13
CA SER A 330 6.54 21.59 13.57
C SER A 330 5.64 20.48 14.14
N LEU A 331 6.11 19.80 15.18
CA LEU A 331 5.37 18.78 15.93
C LEU A 331 5.24 19.24 17.39
N GLY A 332 4.03 19.13 17.95
CA GLY A 332 3.79 19.47 19.35
C GLY A 332 2.59 18.80 20.00
N GLY A 333 2.67 18.57 21.31
CA GLY A 333 1.53 18.16 22.13
C GLY A 333 1.08 16.71 21.93
N GLY A 334 2.02 15.79 21.77
CA GLY A 334 1.81 14.34 21.65
C GLY A 334 1.75 13.82 20.21
N SER A 335 2.19 14.60 19.22
CA SER A 335 2.02 14.27 17.79
C SER A 335 3.14 13.38 17.24
N GLU A 336 2.83 12.69 16.13
CA GLU A 336 3.69 11.64 15.58
C GLU A 336 3.63 11.50 14.05
N ILE A 337 4.79 11.24 13.45
CA ILE A 337 5.00 10.83 12.05
C ILE A 337 5.36 9.32 12.07
N ASP A 338 4.49 8.49 11.48
CA ASP A 338 4.62 7.03 11.41
C ASP A 338 5.35 6.59 10.13
N GLY A 339 6.58 7.05 10.00
CA GLY A 339 7.42 6.81 8.84
C GLY A 339 8.61 7.75 8.77
N ASP A 340 9.25 7.76 7.61
CA ASP A 340 10.38 8.62 7.30
C ASP A 340 9.91 10.04 6.94
N ILE A 341 10.82 11.01 7.05
CA ILE A 341 10.69 12.36 6.49
C ILE A 341 11.70 12.52 5.37
N ASP A 342 11.26 13.02 4.22
CA ASP A 342 12.10 13.40 3.07
C ASP A 342 11.76 14.83 2.65
N ILE A 343 12.74 15.73 2.63
CA ILE A 343 12.58 17.16 2.30
C ILE A 343 13.60 17.55 1.23
N GLU A 344 13.13 18.08 0.10
CA GLU A 344 13.94 18.69 -0.96
C GLU A 344 13.46 20.14 -1.20
N THR A 345 14.35 21.11 -1.08
CA THR A 345 14.08 22.55 -1.34
C THR A 345 15.38 23.29 -1.71
N PRO A 346 15.34 24.41 -2.47
CA PRO A 346 16.52 25.27 -2.64
C PRO A 346 16.75 26.25 -1.47
N ASP A 347 15.76 26.48 -0.60
CA ASP A 347 15.88 27.43 0.53
C ASP A 347 15.94 26.66 1.87
N GLY A 348 15.86 27.37 3.00
CA GLY A 348 16.11 26.82 4.33
C GLY A 348 15.05 25.82 4.83
N VAL A 349 15.42 25.03 5.86
CA VAL A 349 14.55 24.01 6.47
C VAL A 349 14.61 24.07 8.00
N ASN A 350 13.46 24.21 8.67
CA ASN A 350 13.35 24.11 10.12
C ASN A 350 12.49 22.90 10.53
N LEU A 351 13.07 21.98 11.31
CA LEU A 351 12.35 20.83 11.89
C LEU A 351 12.30 20.93 13.43
N THR A 352 11.12 21.22 13.99
CA THR A 352 10.92 21.43 15.43
C THR A 352 10.02 20.37 16.08
N LEU A 353 10.48 19.73 17.16
CA LEU A 353 9.70 18.76 17.94
C LEU A 353 9.64 19.16 19.45
N ASP A 354 8.64 19.94 19.87
CA ASP A 354 8.52 20.41 21.27
C ASP A 354 7.53 19.59 22.13
N GLY A 355 8.07 18.58 22.84
CA GLY A 355 7.35 17.96 23.96
C GLY A 355 7.68 16.49 24.18
N ASN A 356 6.91 15.58 23.60
CA ASN A 356 7.07 14.12 23.70
C ASN A 356 6.95 13.45 22.32
N GLU A 357 7.36 14.20 21.29
CA GLU A 357 6.91 14.02 19.91
C GLU A 357 7.75 12.95 19.22
N ARG A 358 7.25 12.38 18.12
CA ARG A 358 7.85 11.15 17.55
C ARG A 358 7.91 11.18 16.04
N ILE A 359 9.08 10.88 15.49
CA ILE A 359 9.28 10.45 14.10
C ILE A 359 9.76 9.00 14.20
N ARG A 360 9.02 8.07 13.60
CA ARG A 360 9.32 6.63 13.69
C ARG A 360 10.38 6.13 12.71
N GLY A 361 10.58 6.86 11.62
CA GLY A 361 11.55 6.54 10.58
C GLY A 361 12.81 7.39 10.67
N ASP A 362 13.49 7.45 9.53
CA ASP A 362 14.67 8.28 9.28
C ASP A 362 14.24 9.71 8.88
N VAL A 363 15.16 10.67 8.95
CA VAL A 363 14.98 12.04 8.43
C VAL A 363 16.05 12.32 7.39
N LEU A 364 15.64 12.62 6.16
CA LEU A 364 16.49 13.07 5.06
C LEU A 364 16.12 14.51 4.70
N ILE A 365 17.12 15.38 4.64
CA ILE A 365 16.97 16.79 4.21
C ILE A 365 18.03 17.08 3.15
N THR A 366 17.57 17.56 2.00
CA THR A 366 18.40 18.12 0.91
C THR A 366 18.02 19.58 0.72
N SER A 367 18.96 20.50 0.91
CA SER A 367 18.73 21.96 0.79
C SER A 367 19.84 22.65 -0.04
N GLU A 368 19.61 23.86 -0.58
CA GLU A 368 20.69 24.76 -1.03
C GLU A 368 21.01 25.89 -0.01
N ASP A 369 20.42 25.88 1.20
CA ASP A 369 20.53 26.92 2.25
C ASP A 369 20.55 26.35 3.70
N GLU A 370 20.39 27.20 4.72
CA GLU A 370 20.46 26.87 6.17
C GLU A 370 19.48 25.75 6.62
N VAL A 371 19.92 24.80 7.46
CA VAL A 371 19.08 23.71 8.02
C VAL A 371 19.15 23.65 9.54
N GLY A 372 17.99 23.85 10.20
CA GLY A 372 17.81 23.77 11.64
C GLY A 372 16.97 22.56 12.10
N ILE A 373 17.44 21.83 13.12
CA ILE A 373 16.69 20.75 13.78
C ILE A 373 16.66 20.95 15.31
N GLU A 374 15.50 21.26 15.89
CA GLU A 374 15.30 21.37 17.34
C GLU A 374 14.43 20.22 17.89
N LEU A 375 14.96 19.41 18.81
CA LEU A 375 14.17 18.47 19.61
C LEU A 375 14.21 18.83 21.10
N SER A 376 13.07 19.25 21.64
CA SER A 376 12.88 19.62 23.04
C SER A 376 12.27 18.48 23.88
N GLY A 377 12.27 18.66 25.21
CA GLY A 377 11.45 17.89 26.14
C GLY A 377 11.86 16.41 26.31
N SER A 378 11.21 15.54 25.55
CA SER A 378 11.43 14.08 25.48
C SER A 378 11.04 13.56 24.08
N SER A 379 11.16 14.42 23.06
CA SER A 379 10.90 14.11 21.66
C SER A 379 11.92 13.13 21.06
N THR A 380 11.55 12.41 20.01
CA THR A 380 12.34 11.30 19.47
C THR A 380 12.29 11.26 17.96
N ILE A 381 13.45 11.20 17.31
CA ILE A 381 13.59 10.56 15.99
C ILE A 381 14.09 9.14 16.28
N GLU A 382 13.36 8.11 15.84
CA GLU A 382 13.73 6.71 16.11
C GLU A 382 14.85 6.21 15.16
N GLY A 383 14.89 6.72 13.93
CA GLY A 383 15.87 6.38 12.90
C GLY A 383 17.13 7.25 12.86
N ASP A 384 17.78 7.23 11.71
CA ASP A 384 18.96 8.04 11.35
C ASP A 384 18.54 9.47 10.93
N VAL A 385 19.47 10.42 10.98
CA VAL A 385 19.30 11.78 10.43
C VAL A 385 20.40 12.04 9.41
N THR A 386 20.02 12.40 8.18
CA THR A 386 20.94 12.74 7.08
C THR A 386 20.61 14.10 6.52
N ILE A 387 21.61 14.98 6.44
CA ILE A 387 21.50 16.35 5.90
C ILE A 387 22.57 16.53 4.82
N ASP A 388 22.16 17.00 3.64
CA ASP A 388 23.03 17.41 2.53
C ASP A 388 22.62 18.84 2.11
N THR A 389 23.46 19.83 2.40
CA THR A 389 23.22 21.25 2.06
C THR A 389 24.54 21.98 1.94
N PRO A 390 24.76 22.96 1.05
CA PRO A 390 25.93 23.83 1.14
C PRO A 390 25.88 24.80 2.33
N GLY A 391 24.70 25.06 2.93
CA GLY A 391 24.49 26.05 3.99
C GLY A 391 24.94 25.65 5.40
N GLU A 392 24.63 26.51 6.38
CA GLU A 392 24.87 26.27 7.81
C GLU A 392 23.92 25.18 8.35
N VAL A 393 24.38 24.37 9.30
CA VAL A 393 23.57 23.30 9.91
C VAL A 393 23.58 23.40 11.43
N GLU A 394 22.43 23.65 12.04
CA GLU A 394 22.22 23.66 13.50
C GLU A 394 21.35 22.47 13.96
N ILE A 395 21.86 21.63 14.87
CA ILE A 395 21.12 20.53 15.49
C ILE A 395 21.12 20.69 17.01
N GLU A 396 19.96 21.04 17.59
CA GLU A 396 19.76 21.22 19.03
C GLU A 396 18.92 20.08 19.66
N LEU A 397 19.50 19.34 20.60
CA LEU A 397 18.83 18.28 21.36
C LEU A 397 18.70 18.64 22.84
N GLY A 398 17.55 19.19 23.23
CA GLY A 398 17.23 19.62 24.59
C GLY A 398 16.56 18.59 25.51
N GLY A 399 16.93 18.62 26.80
CA GLY A 399 16.16 17.97 27.88
C GLY A 399 16.38 16.46 28.01
N ARG A 400 15.60 15.67 27.28
CA ARG A 400 15.72 14.20 27.13
C ARG A 400 15.38 13.74 25.72
N SER A 401 15.47 14.63 24.73
CA SER A 401 15.26 14.25 23.35
C SER A 401 16.34 13.27 22.87
N SER A 402 16.04 12.52 21.81
CA SER A 402 17.05 11.64 21.23
C SER A 402 16.82 11.36 19.75
N ILE A 403 17.93 11.26 19.03
CA ILE A 403 18.02 10.59 17.73
C ILE A 403 18.46 9.15 18.02
N GLY A 404 17.70 8.16 17.54
CA GLY A 404 17.93 6.74 17.82
C GLY A 404 19.11 6.17 17.04
N GLY A 405 19.24 6.58 15.78
CA GLY A 405 20.26 6.18 14.83
C GLY A 405 21.52 7.04 14.83
N ASP A 406 22.21 7.02 13.70
CA ASP A 406 23.37 7.84 13.37
C ASP A 406 22.93 9.25 12.89
N VAL A 407 23.79 10.25 13.08
CA VAL A 407 23.64 11.59 12.46
C VAL A 407 24.73 11.75 11.38
N THR A 408 24.34 12.10 10.17
CA THR A 408 25.24 12.37 9.04
C THR A 408 24.96 13.76 8.46
N VAL A 409 25.98 14.61 8.41
CA VAL A 409 25.91 15.95 7.82
C VAL A 409 26.99 16.06 6.74
N THR A 410 26.59 16.53 5.55
CA THR A 410 27.49 16.96 4.48
C THR A 410 27.19 18.41 4.14
N ASN A 411 28.15 19.32 4.29
CA ASN A 411 27.96 20.73 3.91
C ASN A 411 29.21 21.48 3.45
N GLU A 412 29.03 22.76 3.07
CA GLU A 412 30.13 23.68 2.69
C GLU A 412 30.36 24.80 3.73
N ASP A 413 29.46 25.02 4.70
CA ASP A 413 29.55 26.09 5.72
C ASP A 413 29.64 25.56 7.18
N GLU A 414 29.41 26.39 8.20
CA GLU A 414 29.48 26.04 9.63
C GLU A 414 28.49 24.92 10.05
N VAL A 415 28.86 24.10 11.05
CA VAL A 415 28.01 23.03 11.63
C VAL A 415 28.03 23.07 13.15
N GLY A 416 26.88 23.34 13.76
CA GLY A 416 26.62 23.30 15.20
C GLY A 416 25.79 22.08 15.59
N ILE A 417 26.27 21.28 16.56
CA ILE A 417 25.50 20.18 17.16
C ILE A 417 25.52 20.33 18.69
N GLU A 418 24.46 20.87 19.30
CA GLU A 418 24.31 20.98 20.76
C GLU A 418 23.44 19.84 21.33
N LEU A 419 23.98 19.07 22.29
CA LEU A 419 23.20 18.13 23.08
C LEU A 419 23.13 18.59 24.55
N GLY A 420 21.98 19.15 24.95
CA GLY A 420 21.72 19.67 26.28
C GLY A 420 21.01 18.71 27.25
N GLY A 421 21.44 18.73 28.52
CA GLY A 421 20.67 18.20 29.64
C GLY A 421 20.83 16.70 29.88
N SER A 422 20.13 15.86 29.12
CA SER A 422 20.19 14.39 29.16
C SER A 422 19.68 13.78 27.84
N SER A 423 19.88 14.49 26.73
CA SER A 423 19.59 14.04 25.37
C SER A 423 20.66 13.07 24.84
N SER A 424 20.41 12.40 23.72
CA SER A 424 21.40 11.48 23.14
C SER A 424 21.25 11.25 21.65
N ILE A 425 22.38 11.07 20.97
CA ILE A 425 22.44 10.35 19.69
C ILE A 425 22.78 8.89 20.02
N GLY A 426 21.92 7.96 19.62
CA GLY A 426 22.06 6.53 19.93
C GLY A 426 23.17 5.85 19.13
N GLY A 427 23.32 6.26 17.87
CA GLY A 427 24.42 5.95 16.97
C GLY A 427 25.61 6.90 17.11
N GLY A 428 26.38 7.03 16.04
CA GLY A 428 27.49 7.97 15.88
C GLY A 428 27.07 9.31 15.28
N ALA A 429 28.05 10.20 15.10
CA ALA A 429 27.90 11.45 14.36
C ALA A 429 29.02 11.57 13.32
N THR A 430 28.67 11.74 12.05
CA THR A 430 29.61 11.94 10.94
C THR A 430 29.35 13.29 10.31
N VAL A 431 30.33 14.18 10.31
CA VAL A 431 30.26 15.51 9.69
C VAL A 431 31.36 15.63 8.64
N THR A 432 30.98 15.97 7.41
CA THR A 432 31.88 16.35 6.32
C THR A 432 31.55 17.78 5.94
N SER A 433 32.47 18.72 6.15
CA SER A 433 32.23 20.16 5.98
C SER A 433 33.43 20.84 5.33
N GLU A 434 33.25 21.95 4.61
CA GLU A 434 34.38 22.86 4.31
C GLU A 434 34.65 23.86 5.46
N GLY A 435 33.65 24.19 6.30
CA GLY A 435 33.66 25.20 7.37
C GLY A 435 33.88 24.70 8.81
N GLU A 436 33.64 25.56 9.81
CA GLU A 436 33.88 25.25 11.23
C GLU A 436 32.85 24.24 11.80
N VAL A 437 33.31 23.25 12.58
CA VAL A 437 32.45 22.21 13.17
C VAL A 437 32.55 22.22 14.70
N ALA A 438 31.44 22.47 15.38
CA ALA A 438 31.32 22.51 16.83
C ALA A 438 30.29 21.50 17.36
N ILE A 439 30.73 20.56 18.20
CA ILE A 439 29.84 19.61 18.88
C ILE A 439 29.87 19.87 20.39
N GLU A 440 28.78 20.45 20.90
CA GLU A 440 28.62 20.84 22.30
C GLU A 440 27.87 19.79 23.11
N LEU A 441 28.56 19.10 24.03
CA LEU A 441 27.99 18.02 24.84
C LEU A 441 27.72 18.47 26.29
N GLY A 442 26.52 19.02 26.52
CA GLY A 442 26.07 19.61 27.77
C GLY A 442 25.40 18.67 28.78
N GLY A 443 25.89 18.68 30.03
CA GLY A 443 25.16 18.17 31.20
C GLY A 443 25.28 16.66 31.44
N ARG A 444 24.46 15.85 30.76
CA ARG A 444 24.52 14.37 30.75
C ARG A 444 24.16 13.79 29.37
N SER A 445 24.37 14.58 28.33
CA SER A 445 24.21 14.08 26.98
C SER A 445 25.24 13.01 26.63
N SER A 446 25.02 12.29 25.52
CA SER A 446 25.96 11.28 25.02
C SER A 446 25.76 10.98 23.54
N VAL A 447 26.86 10.64 22.87
CA VAL A 447 26.86 9.99 21.55
C VAL A 447 27.25 8.51 21.75
N GLY A 448 26.42 7.59 21.30
CA GLY A 448 26.59 6.15 21.53
C GLY A 448 27.64 5.47 20.65
N GLY A 449 27.88 6.01 19.46
CA GLY A 449 28.84 5.54 18.47
C GLY A 449 30.14 6.33 18.43
N ASP A 450 30.82 6.27 17.28
CA ASP A 450 31.98 7.11 16.95
C ASP A 450 31.54 8.52 16.54
N VAL A 451 32.40 9.51 16.74
CA VAL A 451 32.29 10.86 16.17
C VAL A 451 33.39 11.04 15.15
N ALA A 452 33.04 11.29 13.90
CA ALA A 452 33.95 11.50 12.78
C ALA A 452 33.69 12.89 12.17
N ILE A 453 34.71 13.74 12.17
CA ILE A 453 34.65 15.07 11.57
C ILE A 453 35.76 15.14 10.52
N ASP A 454 35.40 15.44 9.27
CA ASP A 454 36.31 15.80 8.19
C ASP A 454 36.00 17.24 7.78
N THR A 455 36.90 18.17 8.12
CA THR A 455 36.80 19.59 7.74
C THR A 455 38.17 20.18 7.40
N SER A 456 38.17 21.19 6.52
CA SER A 456 39.32 22.06 6.23
C SER A 456 39.67 23.02 7.36
N ASP A 457 38.69 23.43 8.17
CA ASP A 457 38.80 24.52 9.15
C ASP A 457 38.86 23.99 10.60
N GLU A 458 38.27 24.68 11.59
CA GLU A 458 38.36 24.30 13.00
C GLU A 458 37.30 23.25 13.39
N ALA A 459 37.73 22.23 14.15
CA ALA A 459 36.85 21.17 14.65
C ALA A 459 36.97 21.07 16.18
N SER A 460 35.84 21.10 16.90
CA SER A 460 35.82 21.04 18.36
C SER A 460 34.71 20.13 18.92
N VAL A 461 35.03 19.43 20.02
CA VAL A 461 34.07 18.61 20.78
C VAL A 461 34.27 18.90 22.28
N SER A 462 33.26 19.49 22.94
CA SER A 462 33.44 20.10 24.27
C SER A 462 33.58 19.09 25.44
N ASP A 463 32.94 17.92 25.37
CA ASP A 463 33.17 16.80 26.29
C ASP A 463 33.28 15.45 25.57
N CYS A 464 34.46 15.14 25.04
CA CYS A 464 34.75 13.82 24.46
C CYS A 464 34.60 12.63 25.44
N THR A 465 34.33 12.83 26.74
CA THR A 465 34.01 11.72 27.67
C THR A 465 32.54 11.32 27.64
N ALA A 466 31.69 12.13 27.01
CA ALA A 466 30.29 11.82 26.69
C ALA A 466 30.13 11.00 25.39
N VAL A 467 31.18 10.90 24.57
CA VAL A 467 31.24 10.00 23.41
C VAL A 467 31.64 8.60 23.86
N VAL A 468 30.83 7.59 23.54
CA VAL A 468 31.06 6.19 23.94
C VAL A 468 32.05 5.47 23.02
N GLY A 469 32.05 5.81 21.73
CA GLY A 469 33.04 5.37 20.75
C GLY A 469 34.34 6.17 20.81
N SER A 470 34.84 6.53 19.64
CA SER A 470 36.06 7.31 19.43
C SER A 470 35.76 8.61 18.69
N VAL A 471 36.56 9.64 18.97
CA VAL A 471 36.49 10.93 18.26
C VAL A 471 37.65 11.03 17.28
N THR A 472 37.33 11.29 16.02
CA THR A 472 38.28 11.47 14.92
C THR A 472 38.01 12.82 14.25
N PRO A 473 39.01 13.71 14.13
CA PRO A 473 40.37 13.59 14.66
C PRO A 473 40.41 13.78 16.19
N GLN A 474 41.34 13.10 16.87
CA GLN A 474 41.55 13.25 18.31
C GLN A 474 41.94 14.67 18.75
N SER A 475 42.33 15.54 17.81
CA SER A 475 42.62 16.95 18.07
C SER A 475 41.38 17.80 18.36
N ALA A 476 40.18 17.36 17.94
CA ALA A 476 38.93 18.05 18.26
C ALA A 476 38.60 17.97 19.78
N CYS A 477 39.17 16.98 20.48
CA CYS A 477 39.07 16.85 21.93
C CYS A 477 40.06 17.78 22.66
N GLY A 478 39.70 19.04 22.89
CA GLY A 478 40.51 19.92 23.75
C GLY A 478 40.32 21.43 23.63
N GLY A 479 39.13 21.91 23.24
CA GLY A 479 38.74 23.33 23.38
C GLY A 479 38.60 23.75 24.84
#